data_AF-A0A5D0NLF1-F1
#
_entry.id   AF-A0A5D0NLF1-F1
#
_cell.length_a   1.000
_cell.length_b   1.000
_cell.length_c   1.000
_cell.angle_alpha   90.00
_cell.angle_beta   90.00
_cell.angle_gamma   90.00
#
_symmetry.space_group_name_H-M   'P 1'
#
loop_
_entity.id
_entity.type
_entity.pdbx_description
1 polymer ?
#
loop_
_entity_poly.entity_id
_entity_poly.type
_entity_poly.pdbx_seq_one_letter_code
_entity_poly.pdbx_strand_id
1 'polypeptide(L)' 'MNDDLEHGLIWWSTHRATFGLVVRDGAVVESAPYARRWALGRDAREIYREGERQKGVSLVWVPATETEQREG' A
#
# COMPACT_ATOMS: atom_id res chain seq x y z
N MET A 1 0.98 -5.39 14.48
CA MET A 1 0.20 -5.23 13.24
C MET A 1 1.13 -4.98 12.05
N ASN A 2 2.28 -5.66 11.96
CA ASN A 2 3.32 -5.36 10.94
C ASN A 2 3.74 -6.62 10.14
N ASP A 3 3.15 -7.78 10.42
CA ASP A 3 3.51 -9.05 9.81
C ASP A 3 2.56 -9.49 8.68
N ASP A 4 1.46 -8.77 8.47
CA ASP A 4 0.36 -9.20 7.58
C ASP A 4 0.17 -8.31 6.34
N LEU A 5 1.15 -7.46 5.99
CA LEU A 5 1.11 -6.63 4.77
C LEU A 5 1.35 -7.47 3.50
N GLU A 6 0.71 -8.62 3.40
CA GLU A 6 0.89 -9.59 2.32
C GLU A 6 -0.11 -9.34 1.19
N HIS A 7 -1.37 -9.09 1.51
CA HIS A 7 -2.45 -8.89 0.53
C HIS A 7 -3.46 -7.84 0.98
N GLY A 8 -3.57 -6.75 0.23
CA GLY A 8 -4.47 -5.65 0.57
C GLY A 8 -4.08 -4.32 -0.07
N LEU A 9 -4.42 -3.24 0.60
CA LEU A 9 -4.21 -1.87 0.13
C LEU A 9 -3.54 -1.03 1.23
N ILE A 10 -2.43 -0.40 0.90
CA ILE A 10 -1.89 0.71 1.70
C ILE A 10 -2.55 1.99 1.21
N TRP A 11 -3.33 2.64 2.07
CA TRP A 11 -3.83 3.98 1.85
C TRP A 11 -2.79 5.00 2.32
N TRP A 12 -2.23 5.75 1.38
CA TRP A 12 -1.21 6.75 1.64
C TRP A 12 -1.78 8.15 1.42
N SER A 13 -1.71 9.00 2.44
CA SER A 13 -2.20 10.37 2.37
C SER A 13 -1.13 11.37 2.78
N THR A 14 -1.01 12.45 2.01
CA THR A 14 -0.15 13.61 2.28
C THR A 14 -0.96 14.89 2.11
N HIS A 15 -0.38 16.04 2.44
CA HIS A 15 -1.00 17.35 2.15
C HIS A 15 -1.18 17.63 0.65
N ARG A 16 -0.50 16.89 -0.24
CA ARG A 16 -0.57 17.10 -1.71
C ARG A 16 -1.48 16.12 -2.43
N ALA A 17 -1.56 14.88 -1.92
CA ALA A 17 -2.27 13.81 -2.59
C ALA A 17 -2.57 12.65 -1.64
N THR A 18 -3.66 11.96 -1.97
CA THR A 18 -4.09 10.70 -1.35
C THR A 18 -4.17 9.63 -2.44
N PHE A 19 -3.62 8.45 -2.18
CA PHE A 19 -3.63 7.34 -3.14
C PHE A 19 -3.49 5.98 -2.47
N GLY A 20 -3.98 4.96 -3.17
CA GLY A 20 -3.82 3.57 -2.80
C GLY A 20 -2.60 2.93 -3.44
N LEU A 21 -1.98 2.00 -2.72
CA LEU A 21 -0.97 1.07 -3.22
C LEU A 21 -1.49 -0.34 -3.01
N VAL A 22 -1.81 -1.05 -4.10
CA VAL A 22 -2.30 -2.43 -4.02
C VAL A 22 -1.12 -3.35 -3.79
N VAL A 23 -1.22 -4.19 -2.77
CA VAL A 23 -0.19 -5.13 -2.33
C VAL A 23 -0.66 -6.56 -2.58
N ARG A 24 0.20 -7.36 -3.19
CA ARG A 24 0.04 -8.81 -3.35
C ARG A 24 1.38 -9.50 -3.08
N ASP A 25 1.34 -10.61 -2.36
CA ASP A 25 2.53 -11.34 -1.89
C ASP A 25 3.60 -10.42 -1.28
N GLY A 26 3.17 -9.42 -0.50
CA GLY A 26 4.06 -8.48 0.17
C GLY A 26 4.65 -7.38 -0.72
N ALA A 27 4.37 -7.38 -2.02
CA ALA A 27 4.88 -6.39 -2.97
C ALA A 27 3.78 -5.48 -3.52
N VAL A 28 4.10 -4.21 -3.78
CA VAL A 28 3.17 -3.30 -4.46
C VAL A 28 3.06 -3.68 -5.94
N VAL A 29 1.87 -4.05 -6.38
CA VAL A 29 1.58 -4.45 -7.78
C VAL A 29 0.80 -3.39 -8.56
N GLU A 30 0.14 -2.46 -7.88
CA GLU A 30 -0.58 -1.36 -8.51
C GLU A 30 -0.45 -0.05 -7.71
N SER A 31 -0.37 1.06 -8.43
CA SER A 31 -0.22 2.39 -7.85
C SER A 31 -0.68 3.47 -8.82
N ALA A 32 -1.06 4.64 -8.28
CA ALA A 32 -1.34 5.85 -9.05
C ALA A 32 -0.12 6.25 -9.93
N PRO A 33 -0.30 6.80 -11.14
CA PRO A 33 0.78 7.04 -12.10
C PRO A 33 1.99 7.81 -11.55
N TYR A 34 1.76 8.80 -10.68
CA TYR A 34 2.82 9.62 -10.09
C TYR A 34 3.62 8.89 -8.99
N ALA A 35 3.05 7.85 -8.38
CA ALA A 35 3.68 7.05 -7.33
C ALA A 35 4.30 5.74 -7.86
N ARG A 36 3.93 5.29 -9.08
CA ARG A 36 4.43 4.04 -9.68
C ARG A 36 5.94 3.90 -9.66
N ARG A 37 6.69 4.93 -10.07
CA ARG A 37 8.16 4.87 -10.09
C ARG A 37 8.79 4.70 -8.70
N TRP A 38 8.11 5.17 -7.65
CA TRP A 38 8.59 5.07 -6.28
C TRP A 38 8.07 3.80 -5.58
N ALA A 39 6.89 3.30 -5.91
CA ALA A 39 6.22 2.24 -5.17
C ALA A 39 6.21 0.87 -5.85
N LEU A 40 6.08 0.81 -7.19
CA LEU A 40 5.81 -0.44 -7.89
C LEU A 40 6.97 -1.45 -7.71
N GLY A 41 6.63 -2.69 -7.34
CA GLY A 41 7.56 -3.79 -7.12
C GLY A 41 8.34 -3.73 -5.80
N ARG A 42 8.18 -2.67 -5.00
CA ARG A 42 8.81 -2.59 -3.68
C ARG A 42 8.03 -3.36 -2.63
N ASP A 43 8.77 -3.77 -1.60
CA ASP A 43 8.24 -4.38 -0.40
C ASP A 43 7.28 -3.42 0.32
N ALA A 44 6.08 -3.92 0.61
CA ALA A 44 5.01 -3.17 1.26
C ALA A 44 5.36 -2.77 2.69
N ARG A 45 6.11 -3.61 3.42
CA ARG A 45 6.55 -3.32 4.79
C ARG A 45 7.58 -2.20 4.79
N GLU A 46 8.48 -2.17 3.81
CA GLU A 46 9.42 -1.06 3.66
C GLU A 46 8.69 0.27 3.41
N ILE A 47 7.75 0.30 2.47
CA ILE A 47 6.94 1.48 2.17
C ILE A 47 6.13 1.91 3.39
N TYR A 48 5.47 0.98 4.08
CA TYR A 48 4.66 1.30 5.24
C TYR A 48 5.52 1.89 6.36
N ARG A 49 6.67 1.28 6.69
CA ARG A 49 7.62 1.82 7.67
C ARG A 49 8.21 3.16 7.25
N GLU A 50 8.40 3.40 5.95
CA GLU A 50 8.84 4.70 5.42
C GLU A 50 7.81 5.78 5.74
N GLY A 51 6.54 5.52 5.45
CA GLY A 51 5.45 6.46 5.74
C GLY A 51 5.21 6.68 7.23
N GLU A 52 5.32 5.65 8.08
CA GLU A 52 5.24 5.80 9.55
C GLU A 52 6.31 6.75 10.11
N ARG A 53 7.48 6.81 9.46
CA ARG A 53 8.60 7.68 9.85
C ARG A 53 8.51 9.08 9.25
N GLN A 54 7.66 9.29 8.25
CA GLN A 54 7.58 10.53 7.51
C GLN A 54 6.53 11.48 8.09
N LYS A 55 6.96 12.69 8.50
CA LYS A 55 6.04 13.73 8.96
C LYS A 55 5.09 14.18 7.84
N GLY A 56 3.82 14.33 8.18
CA GLY A 56 2.78 14.76 7.24
C GLY A 56 2.27 13.66 6.31
N VAL A 57 2.62 12.41 6.60
CA VAL A 57 2.02 11.22 5.97
C VAL A 57 1.05 10.59 6.97
N SER A 58 -0.15 10.26 6.49
CA SER A 58 -1.10 9.40 7.19
C SER A 58 -1.25 8.09 6.42
N LEU A 59 -1.12 6.97 7.13
CA LEU A 59 -1.22 5.62 6.57
C LEU A 59 -2.43 4.89 7.14
N VAL A 60 -3.09 4.10 6.29
CA VAL A 60 -4.03 3.06 6.73
C VAL A 60 -3.74 1.79 5.96
N TRP A 61 -3.65 0.66 6.65
CA TRP A 61 -3.68 -0.66 6.03
C TRP A 61 -5.12 -1.15 5.93
N VAL A 62 -5.53 -1.57 4.73
CA VAL A 62 -6.82 -2.21 4.47
C VAL A 62 -6.54 -3.62 3.95
N PRO A 63 -6.67 -4.68 4.78
CA PRO A 63 -6.50 -6.05 4.33
C PRO A 63 -7.48 -6.38 3.21
N ALA A 64 -7.04 -7.15 2.21
CA ALA A 64 -7.98 -7.76 1.27
C ALA A 64 -8.88 -8.72 2.05
N THR A 65 -10.20 -8.56 1.94
CA THR A 65 -11.13 -9.58 2.45
C THR A 65 -11.31 -10.64 1.36
N GLU A 66 -11.44 -11.92 1.74
CA GLU A 66 -11.55 -13.06 0.82
C GLU A 66 -12.69 -12.95 -0.24
N THR A 67 -13.56 -11.95 -0.11
CA THR A 67 -14.72 -11.72 -0.98
C THR A 67 -14.36 -11.36 -2.44
N GLU A 68 -13.13 -10.98 -2.75
CA GLU A 68 -12.72 -10.61 -4.12
C GLU A 68 -12.25 -11.81 -4.98
N GLN A 69 -12.18 -13.04 -4.45
CA GLN A 69 -11.70 -14.22 -5.19
C GLN A 69 -12.77 -14.99 -5.99
N ARG A 70 -14.00 -14.46 -6.13
CA ARG A 70 -15.11 -15.15 -6.81
C ARG A 70 -15.60 -14.47 -8.09
N GLU A 71 -14.74 -13.85 -8.88
CA GLU A 71 -15.05 -13.59 -10.29
C GLU A 71 -13.83 -13.89 -11.15
N GLY A 72 -13.85 -15.06 -11.80
CA GLY A 72 -12.82 -15.58 -12.70
C GLY A 72 -13.15 -16.99 -13.16
#